data_AF-A0A9W8BCT2-F1
#
_entry.id   AF-A0A9W8BCT2-F1
#
_cell.length_a   1.000
_cell.length_b   1.000
_cell.length_c   1.000
_cell.angle_alpha   90.00
_cell.angle_beta   90.00
_cell.angle_gamma   90.00
#
_symmetry.space_group_name_H-M   'P 1'
#
loop_
_entity.id
_entity.type
_entity.pdbx_description
1 polymer ?
#
loop_
_entity_poly.entity_id
_entity_poly.type
_entity_poly.pdbx_seq_one_letter_code
_entity_poly.pdbx_strand_id
1 'polypeptide(L)'
;MAHLVCDDSGCPIAYPGLSHLTLIQWSVERLPSKPSTSSNQIPFPRLRSLKIDMEHPFGDNTLFRGNCGTLESLQMALDCITINMLKRNEVFAAGKYAKLRNIYIRSIDQESEVESIPDYIYQSFVLKMSPKAQIFTDQEVMIDQSKVALFCNSPNLADLRVLNLPSLALHMTSLVPLLKGLRRLERLECSSLVGDLDIDADCMHAAHFPLASRLRLLSLTSYDDEHNDAFGCIMLLALVCPVLTHCRMSYGWRESFNSFVQGTVETAPYSLCRDRLMALKYINEQQ
;
A
#
# COMPACT_ATOMS: atom_id res chain seq x y z
N MET A 1 -27.44 12.22 -3.80
CA MET A 1 -26.13 12.73 -3.30
C MET A 1 -25.93 14.24 -3.44
N ALA A 2 -26.72 14.98 -4.23
CA ALA A 2 -26.65 16.43 -4.26
C ALA A 2 -26.88 17.04 -2.87
N HIS A 3 -27.76 16.42 -2.06
CA HIS A 3 -28.04 16.77 -0.66
C HIS A 3 -26.81 16.77 0.28
N LEU A 4 -25.71 16.10 -0.08
CA LEU A 4 -24.49 16.12 0.75
C LEU A 4 -23.84 17.51 0.71
N VAL A 5 -23.86 18.18 -0.44
CA VAL A 5 -23.11 19.42 -0.68
C VAL A 5 -24.00 20.57 -1.13
N CYS A 6 -25.29 20.33 -1.34
CA CYS A 6 -26.33 21.31 -1.61
C CYS A 6 -27.61 20.95 -0.84
N ASP A 7 -28.48 21.90 -0.53
CA ASP A 7 -29.81 21.62 0.01
C ASP A 7 -30.82 21.27 -1.10
N ASP A 8 -32.09 21.06 -0.73
CA ASP A 8 -33.17 20.74 -1.67
C ASP A 8 -33.43 21.85 -2.69
N SER A 9 -33.00 23.07 -2.39
CA SER A 9 -33.07 24.24 -3.28
C SER A 9 -31.82 24.37 -4.17
N GLY A 10 -30.85 23.48 -4.03
CA GLY A 10 -29.57 23.53 -4.72
C GLY A 10 -28.56 24.54 -4.13
N CYS A 11 -28.85 25.12 -2.97
CA CYS A 11 -27.92 26.03 -2.30
C CYS A 11 -26.78 25.22 -1.66
N PRO A 12 -25.51 25.59 -1.86
CA PRO A 12 -24.41 24.77 -1.38
C PRO A 12 -24.33 24.76 0.16
N ILE A 13 -24.04 23.59 0.73
CA ILE A 13 -23.87 23.35 2.16
C ILE A 13 -22.38 23.22 2.47
N ALA A 14 -21.94 23.88 3.55
CA ALA A 14 -20.58 23.72 4.07
C ALA A 14 -20.60 23.12 5.48
N TYR A 15 -19.61 22.27 5.77
CA TYR A 15 -19.41 21.61 7.04
C TYR A 15 -18.06 22.07 7.63
N PRO A 16 -17.97 23.30 8.17
CA PRO A 16 -16.70 23.89 8.58
C PRO A 16 -16.03 23.15 9.74
N GLY A 17 -16.78 22.39 10.54
CA GLY A 17 -16.26 21.58 11.64
C GLY A 17 -15.95 20.13 11.29
N LEU A 18 -16.33 19.65 10.10
CA LEU A 18 -16.18 18.24 9.74
C LEU A 18 -14.71 17.92 9.44
N SER A 19 -14.13 17.02 10.23
CA SER A 19 -12.74 16.58 10.12
C SER A 19 -12.60 15.16 9.55
N HIS A 20 -13.66 14.36 9.63
CA HIS A 20 -13.68 12.98 9.17
C HIS A 20 -14.94 12.77 8.34
N LEU A 21 -14.79 12.26 7.13
CA LEU A 21 -15.90 11.91 6.25
C LEU A 21 -15.71 10.48 5.78
N THR A 22 -16.75 9.66 5.96
CA THR A 22 -16.78 8.28 5.48
C THR A 22 -18.03 8.09 4.64
N LEU A 23 -17.84 7.66 3.40
CA LEU A 23 -18.88 7.36 2.44
C LEU A 23 -18.85 5.85 2.18
N ILE A 24 -19.88 5.14 2.62
CA ILE A 24 -19.97 3.68 2.54
C ILE A 24 -21.11 3.33 1.58
N GLN A 25 -20.81 2.39 0.67
CA GLN A 25 -21.73 1.57 -0.11
C GLN A 25 -23.15 2.13 -0.29
N TRP A 26 -23.40 2.82 -1.41
CA TRP A 26 -24.73 3.20 -1.88
C TRP A 26 -24.91 2.84 -3.35
N SER A 27 -25.99 2.14 -3.67
CA SER A 27 -26.42 1.85 -5.04
C SER A 27 -27.05 3.09 -5.66
N VAL A 28 -26.24 4.02 -6.16
CA VAL A 28 -26.75 5.16 -6.92
C VAL A 28 -25.84 5.39 -8.13
N GLU A 29 -26.46 5.52 -9.30
CA GLU A 29 -25.80 6.00 -10.50
C GLU A 29 -25.06 7.31 -10.20
N ARG A 30 -23.84 7.46 -10.71
CA ARG A 30 -23.05 8.69 -10.53
C ARG A 30 -23.90 9.90 -10.86
N LEU A 31 -23.99 10.84 -9.93
CA LEU A 31 -24.76 12.03 -10.19
C LEU A 31 -24.16 12.76 -11.39
N PRO A 32 -24.97 13.14 -12.40
CA PRO A 32 -24.50 13.99 -13.47
C PRO A 32 -23.94 15.26 -12.82
N SER A 33 -22.66 15.52 -13.06
CA SER A 33 -22.02 16.75 -12.63
C SER A 33 -22.68 17.90 -13.38
N LYS A 34 -23.64 18.58 -12.76
CA LYS A 34 -23.81 20.00 -13.07
C LYS A 34 -22.55 20.66 -12.51
N PRO A 35 -21.69 21.27 -13.35
CA PRO A 35 -20.59 22.05 -12.83
C PRO A 35 -21.22 23.16 -12.00
N SER A 36 -21.20 23.07 -10.67
CA SER A 36 -21.50 24.22 -9.82
C SER A 36 -20.26 25.12 -9.83
N THR A 37 -19.92 25.62 -11.01
CA THR A 37 -18.84 26.59 -11.23
C THR A 37 -19.14 27.93 -10.57
N SER A 38 -20.35 28.14 -10.04
CA SER A 38 -20.77 29.39 -9.43
C SER A 38 -20.57 29.48 -7.92
N SER A 39 -20.38 28.37 -7.19
CA SER A 39 -20.14 28.44 -5.74
C SER A 39 -18.66 28.18 -5.44
N ASN A 40 -17.93 29.25 -5.11
CA ASN A 40 -16.61 29.19 -4.44
C ASN A 40 -16.66 28.53 -3.05
N GLN A 41 -17.78 27.90 -2.70
CA GLN A 41 -18.00 27.31 -1.41
C GLN A 41 -17.20 26.00 -1.30
N ILE A 42 -16.52 25.87 -0.18
CA ILE A 42 -15.69 24.72 0.16
C ILE A 42 -16.52 23.86 1.11
N PRO A 43 -17.01 22.67 0.69
CA PRO A 43 -17.91 21.90 1.54
C PRO A 43 -17.21 21.36 2.80
N PHE A 44 -15.93 20.99 2.70
CA PHE A 44 -15.19 20.30 3.77
C PHE A 44 -13.83 20.95 4.06
N PRO A 45 -13.77 22.23 4.49
CA PRO A 45 -12.52 22.99 4.56
C PRO A 45 -11.54 22.51 5.64
N ARG A 46 -12.01 21.72 6.62
CA ARG A 46 -11.20 21.17 7.72
C ARG A 46 -11.03 19.65 7.66
N LEU A 47 -11.34 19.04 6.51
CA LEU A 47 -11.28 17.59 6.35
C LEU A 47 -9.84 17.09 6.52
N ARG A 48 -9.65 16.14 7.44
CA ARG A 48 -8.37 15.47 7.73
C ARG A 48 -8.37 14.02 7.27
N SER A 49 -9.51 13.34 7.35
CA SER A 49 -9.66 11.97 6.92
C SER A 49 -10.84 11.83 5.97
N LEU A 50 -10.59 11.23 4.81
CA LEU A 50 -11.60 10.91 3.81
C LEU A 50 -11.54 9.41 3.50
N LYS A 51 -12.65 8.72 3.72
CA LYS A 51 -12.84 7.31 3.36
C LYS A 51 -14.01 7.18 2.38
N ILE A 52 -13.75 6.59 1.22
CA ILE A 52 -14.73 6.40 0.16
C ILE A 52 -14.69 4.92 -0.23
N ASP A 53 -15.60 4.15 0.37
CA ASP A 53 -15.75 2.72 0.13
C ASP A 53 -16.80 2.43 -0.96
N MET A 54 -16.91 3.31 -1.93
CA MET A 54 -17.83 3.20 -3.06
C MET A 54 -17.25 3.94 -4.27
N GLU A 55 -17.93 3.88 -5.41
CA GLU A 55 -17.60 4.75 -6.55
C GLU A 55 -17.58 6.23 -6.15
N HIS A 56 -16.66 6.99 -6.76
CA HIS A 56 -16.56 8.41 -6.47
C HIS A 56 -17.88 9.12 -6.81
N PRO A 57 -18.56 9.74 -5.82
CA PRO A 57 -19.96 10.12 -5.96
C PRO A 57 -20.22 11.37 -6.81
N PHE A 58 -19.17 12.09 -7.18
CA PHE A 58 -19.26 13.33 -7.97
C PHE A 58 -18.48 13.20 -9.28
N GLY A 59 -18.95 13.86 -10.35
CA GLY A 59 -18.20 13.96 -11.61
C GLY A 59 -17.04 14.96 -11.59
N ASP A 60 -16.73 15.57 -10.44
CA ASP A 60 -15.73 16.61 -10.25
C ASP A 60 -14.93 16.45 -8.94
N ASN A 61 -14.13 17.45 -8.58
CA ASN A 61 -13.27 17.42 -7.38
C ASN A 61 -13.93 17.91 -6.08
N THR A 62 -15.27 17.85 -5.98
CA THR A 62 -16.02 18.39 -4.83
C THR A 62 -15.49 17.94 -3.47
N LEU A 63 -15.18 16.65 -3.28
CA LEU A 63 -14.66 16.11 -2.01
C LEU A 63 -13.25 16.59 -1.65
N PHE A 64 -12.52 17.12 -2.62
CA PHE A 64 -11.11 17.52 -2.52
C PHE A 64 -10.93 19.05 -2.56
N ARG A 65 -12.03 19.79 -2.74
CA ARG A 65 -11.98 21.25 -2.82
C ARG A 65 -11.64 21.82 -1.44
N GLY A 66 -10.61 22.65 -1.38
CA GLY A 66 -10.26 23.45 -0.20
C GLY A 66 -9.71 22.70 1.02
N ASN A 67 -9.45 21.40 0.95
CA ASN A 67 -8.87 20.61 2.05
C ASN A 67 -7.43 20.15 1.80
N CYS A 68 -6.77 20.67 0.76
CA CYS A 68 -5.38 20.35 0.43
C CYS A 68 -4.39 20.64 1.57
N GLY A 69 -4.67 21.66 2.39
CA GLY A 69 -3.87 22.03 3.55
C GLY A 69 -4.20 21.26 4.84
N THR A 70 -5.21 20.38 4.84
CA THR A 70 -5.70 19.69 6.04
C THR A 70 -5.79 18.18 5.91
N LEU A 71 -5.96 17.64 4.70
CA LEU A 71 -6.13 16.20 4.50
C LEU A 71 -4.84 15.44 4.85
N GLU A 72 -4.96 14.49 5.77
CA GLU A 72 -3.88 13.69 6.34
C GLU A 72 -4.01 12.21 5.94
N SER A 73 -5.24 11.73 5.75
CA SER A 73 -5.56 10.33 5.41
C SER A 73 -6.58 10.26 4.29
N LEU A 74 -6.31 9.42 3.29
CA LEU A 74 -7.20 9.13 2.17
C LEU A 74 -7.35 7.61 2.02
N GLN A 75 -8.58 7.12 2.11
CA GLN A 75 -8.95 5.78 1.70
C GLN A 75 -9.97 5.89 0.56
N MET A 76 -9.68 5.28 -0.59
CA MET A 76 -10.48 5.47 -1.78
C MET A 76 -10.50 4.22 -2.64
N ALA A 77 -11.70 3.83 -3.03
CA ALA A 77 -11.89 2.89 -4.13
C ALA A 77 -11.65 3.65 -5.46
N LEU A 78 -10.76 3.14 -6.32
CA LEU A 78 -10.39 3.80 -7.58
C LEU A 78 -10.85 2.98 -8.78
N ASP A 79 -11.38 3.69 -9.77
CA ASP A 79 -11.65 3.21 -11.12
C ASP A 79 -11.03 4.18 -12.15
N CYS A 80 -10.89 3.75 -13.41
CA CYS A 80 -10.28 4.55 -14.47
C CYS A 80 -10.96 5.92 -14.67
N ILE A 81 -12.29 6.01 -14.51
CA ILE A 81 -13.03 7.25 -14.69
C ILE A 81 -12.74 8.21 -13.54
N THR A 82 -12.74 7.71 -12.29
CA THR A 82 -12.37 8.46 -11.08
C THR A 82 -10.95 9.00 -11.21
N ILE A 83 -9.99 8.16 -11.62
CA ILE A 83 -8.60 8.61 -11.81
C ILE A 83 -8.51 9.70 -12.87
N ASN A 84 -9.14 9.52 -14.03
CA ASN A 84 -9.14 10.51 -15.10
C ASN A 84 -9.76 11.85 -14.66
N MET A 85 -10.86 11.80 -13.89
CA MET A 85 -11.48 12.99 -13.31
C MET A 85 -10.51 13.71 -12.35
N LEU A 86 -9.86 12.98 -11.45
CA LEU A 86 -8.93 13.55 -10.46
C LEU A 86 -7.67 14.12 -11.13
N LYS A 87 -7.16 13.47 -12.19
CA LYS A 87 -6.07 13.96 -13.04
C LYS A 87 -6.47 15.26 -13.75
N ARG A 88 -7.63 15.28 -14.42
CA ARG A 88 -8.14 16.47 -15.13
C ARG A 88 -8.32 17.67 -14.21
N ASN A 89 -8.71 17.44 -12.95
CA ASN A 89 -8.89 18.48 -11.95
C ASN A 89 -7.61 18.78 -11.13
N GLU A 90 -6.46 18.20 -11.51
CA GLU A 90 -5.18 18.35 -10.84
C GLU A 90 -5.27 18.17 -9.32
N VAL A 91 -6.09 17.23 -8.85
CA VAL A 91 -6.35 17.05 -7.42
C VAL A 91 -5.04 16.74 -6.72
N PHE A 92 -4.28 15.77 -7.20
CA PHE A 92 -2.99 15.41 -6.62
C PHE A 92 -1.80 15.95 -7.42
N ALA A 93 -1.88 17.21 -7.87
CA ALA A 93 -0.70 17.91 -8.35
C ALA A 93 0.41 17.88 -7.27
N ALA A 94 1.66 17.75 -7.70
CA ALA A 94 2.80 17.58 -6.79
C ALA A 94 2.83 18.67 -5.72
N GLY A 95 2.93 18.27 -4.45
CA GLY A 95 3.01 19.19 -3.30
C GLY A 95 1.68 19.80 -2.84
N LYS A 96 0.57 19.62 -3.57
CA LYS A 96 -0.74 20.18 -3.21
C LYS A 96 -1.26 19.66 -1.87
N TYR A 97 -1.11 18.36 -1.63
CA TYR A 97 -1.54 17.68 -0.41
C TYR A 97 -0.38 17.45 0.56
N ALA A 98 0.22 18.53 1.06
CA ALA A 98 1.46 18.47 1.85
C ALA A 98 1.34 17.76 3.21
N LYS A 99 0.12 17.51 3.70
CA LYS A 99 -0.15 16.77 4.95
C LYS A 99 -0.60 15.33 4.74
N LEU A 100 -0.89 14.92 3.51
CA LEU A 100 -1.39 13.58 3.21
C LEU A 100 -0.26 12.57 3.46
N ARG A 101 -0.43 11.72 4.48
CA ARG A 101 0.57 10.75 4.94
C ARG A 101 0.08 9.32 4.80
N ASN A 102 -1.22 9.10 4.87
CA ASN A 102 -1.81 7.77 4.81
C ASN A 102 -2.65 7.65 3.55
N ILE A 103 -2.31 6.70 2.70
CA ILE A 103 -3.00 6.43 1.44
C ILE A 103 -3.39 4.97 1.42
N TYR A 104 -4.69 4.72 1.24
CA TYR A 104 -5.26 3.38 1.11
C TYR A 104 -6.06 3.36 -0.18
N ILE A 105 -5.66 2.52 -1.11
CA ILE A 105 -6.29 2.38 -2.41
C ILE A 105 -6.80 0.96 -2.53
N ARG A 106 -7.98 0.82 -3.13
CA ARG A 106 -8.54 -0.47 -3.54
C ARG A 106 -9.20 -0.33 -4.91
N SER A 107 -9.25 -1.41 -5.68
CA SER A 107 -10.12 -1.45 -6.86
C SER A 107 -11.59 -1.56 -6.42
N ILE A 108 -12.50 -0.97 -7.19
CA ILE A 108 -13.95 -0.98 -6.89
C ILE A 108 -14.56 -2.33 -7.25
N ASP A 109 -14.04 -2.99 -8.28
CA ASP A 109 -14.64 -4.18 -8.88
C ASP A 109 -13.83 -5.42 -8.51
N GLN A 110 -14.27 -6.12 -7.46
CA GLN A 110 -13.72 -7.43 -7.07
C GLN A 110 -14.52 -8.61 -7.67
N GLU A 111 -15.64 -8.35 -8.35
CA GLU A 111 -16.56 -9.40 -8.84
C GLU A 111 -16.74 -9.44 -10.36
N SER A 112 -16.20 -8.49 -11.12
CA SER A 112 -16.25 -8.46 -12.58
C SER A 112 -14.85 -8.50 -13.18
N GLU A 113 -14.71 -9.09 -14.36
CA GLU A 113 -13.46 -9.23 -15.16
C GLU A 113 -12.91 -7.86 -15.65
N VAL A 114 -12.99 -6.82 -14.83
CA VAL A 114 -12.57 -5.46 -15.19
C VAL A 114 -11.04 -5.36 -15.08
N GLU A 115 -10.49 -4.76 -16.12
CA GLU A 115 -9.06 -4.50 -16.31
C GLU A 115 -8.46 -3.83 -15.07
N SER A 116 -7.33 -4.38 -14.59
CA SER A 116 -6.50 -3.75 -13.57
C SER A 116 -6.14 -2.32 -13.97
N ILE A 117 -5.86 -1.45 -12.99
CA ILE A 117 -5.44 -0.08 -13.31
C ILE A 117 -4.14 -0.17 -14.12
N PRO A 118 -4.09 0.33 -15.37
CA PRO A 118 -2.89 0.23 -16.19
C PRO A 118 -1.68 0.88 -15.51
N ASP A 119 -0.50 0.28 -15.64
CA ASP A 119 0.72 0.72 -14.92
C ASP A 119 1.08 2.18 -15.16
N TYR A 120 0.88 2.67 -16.39
CA TYR A 120 1.14 4.07 -16.71
C TYR A 120 0.19 5.02 -15.95
N ILE A 121 -1.06 4.61 -15.69
CA ILE A 121 -2.00 5.35 -14.85
C ILE A 121 -1.55 5.27 -13.40
N TYR A 122 -1.22 4.08 -12.92
CA TYR A 122 -0.74 3.84 -11.57
C TYR A 122 0.48 4.71 -11.23
N GLN A 123 1.53 4.65 -12.06
CA GLN A 123 2.74 5.45 -11.90
C GLN A 123 2.48 6.95 -12.02
N SER A 124 1.67 7.37 -13.00
CA SER A 124 1.44 8.80 -13.25
C SER A 124 0.54 9.48 -12.21
N PHE A 125 -0.23 8.70 -11.45
CA PHE A 125 -1.24 9.22 -10.53
C PHE A 125 -1.05 8.72 -9.09
N VAL A 126 -1.18 7.41 -8.87
CA VAL A 126 -1.17 6.81 -7.53
C VAL A 126 0.14 7.11 -6.80
N LEU A 127 1.27 6.88 -7.46
CA LEU A 127 2.59 7.14 -6.86
C LEU A 127 2.96 8.63 -6.75
N LYS A 128 2.15 9.53 -7.33
CA LYS A 128 2.31 10.98 -7.21
C LYS A 128 1.39 11.62 -6.18
N MET A 129 0.46 10.85 -5.59
CA MET A 129 -0.57 11.38 -4.69
C MET A 129 0.02 12.15 -3.49
N SER A 130 1.10 11.65 -2.91
CA SER A 130 1.83 12.39 -1.88
C SER A 130 3.31 12.00 -1.82
N PRO A 131 4.24 12.93 -2.09
CA PRO A 131 5.67 12.76 -1.84
C PRO A 131 6.03 12.53 -0.36
N LYS A 132 5.08 12.70 0.55
CA LYS A 132 5.25 12.56 2.01
C LYS A 132 4.45 11.40 2.58
N ALA A 133 3.99 10.48 1.73
CA ALA A 133 3.31 9.27 2.17
C ALA A 133 4.22 8.49 3.13
N GLN A 134 3.67 8.14 4.29
CA GLN A 134 4.32 7.31 5.31
C GLN A 134 3.70 5.92 5.37
N ILE A 135 2.40 5.83 5.08
CA ILE A 135 1.66 4.58 4.99
C ILE A 135 1.01 4.54 3.62
N PHE A 136 1.28 3.46 2.89
CA PHE A 136 0.67 3.17 1.61
C PHE A 136 0.13 1.75 1.63
N THR A 137 -1.16 1.60 1.36
CA THR A 137 -1.82 0.29 1.25
C THR A 137 -2.51 0.22 -0.10
N ASP A 138 -2.25 -0.85 -0.83
CA ASP A 138 -2.91 -1.15 -2.09
C ASP A 138 -3.57 -2.53 -2.00
N GLN A 139 -4.89 -2.54 -2.00
CA GLN A 139 -5.73 -3.73 -1.95
C GLN A 139 -6.27 -4.10 -3.33
N GLU A 140 -5.62 -3.66 -4.41
CA GLU A 140 -5.92 -4.17 -5.75
C GLU A 140 -5.72 -5.69 -5.80
N VAL A 141 -6.64 -6.40 -6.46
CA VAL A 141 -6.65 -7.87 -6.51
C VAL A 141 -5.47 -8.40 -7.33
N MET A 142 -5.07 -7.66 -8.37
CA MET A 142 -4.04 -8.07 -9.33
C MET A 142 -2.88 -7.07 -9.33
N ILE A 143 -2.06 -7.12 -8.28
CA ILE A 143 -0.76 -6.43 -8.28
C ILE A 143 0.28 -7.43 -8.78
N ASP A 144 0.99 -7.09 -9.84
CA ASP A 144 2.06 -7.92 -10.41
C ASP A 144 3.46 -7.37 -10.08
N GLN A 145 4.50 -8.07 -10.52
CA GLN A 145 5.89 -7.66 -10.32
C GLN A 145 6.24 -6.34 -11.02
N SER A 146 5.56 -5.99 -12.12
CA SER A 146 5.83 -4.76 -12.86
C SER A 146 5.49 -3.53 -12.01
N LYS A 147 4.40 -3.60 -11.22
CA LYS A 147 4.03 -2.56 -10.25
C LYS A 147 5.07 -2.41 -9.14
N VAL A 148 5.70 -3.50 -8.69
CA VAL A 148 6.79 -3.45 -7.68
C VAL A 148 7.96 -2.58 -8.16
N ALA A 149 8.34 -2.71 -9.43
CA ALA A 149 9.40 -1.90 -10.01
C ALA A 149 9.09 -0.39 -9.98
N LEU A 150 7.80 -0.01 -10.02
CA LEU A 150 7.38 1.38 -9.89
C LEU A 150 7.64 1.94 -8.49
N PHE A 151 7.44 1.14 -7.43
CA PHE A 151 7.75 1.55 -6.05
C PHE A 151 9.25 1.75 -5.85
N CYS A 152 10.07 0.85 -6.40
CA CYS A 152 11.54 0.90 -6.29
C CYS A 152 12.13 2.23 -6.79
N ASN A 153 11.53 2.78 -7.84
CA ASN A 153 12.06 3.93 -8.57
C ASN A 153 11.31 5.24 -8.26
N SER A 154 10.36 5.24 -7.32
CA SER A 154 9.55 6.41 -7.03
C SER A 154 10.22 7.34 -6.00
N PRO A 155 10.71 8.53 -6.38
CA PRO A 155 11.29 9.47 -5.43
C PRO A 155 10.27 10.00 -4.41
N ASN A 156 8.97 9.93 -4.75
CA ASN A 156 7.87 10.37 -3.89
C ASN A 156 7.61 9.43 -2.71
N LEU A 157 8.22 8.25 -2.69
CA LEU A 157 8.05 7.27 -1.62
C LEU A 157 9.27 7.19 -0.70
N ALA A 158 10.20 8.15 -0.78
CA ALA A 158 11.40 8.17 0.05
C ALA A 158 11.09 8.18 1.56
N ASP A 159 9.93 8.71 1.96
CA ASP A 159 9.45 8.78 3.34
C ASP A 159 8.56 7.61 3.76
N LEU A 160 8.33 6.64 2.88
CA LEU A 160 7.43 5.52 3.13
C LEU A 160 7.99 4.60 4.22
N ARG A 161 7.17 4.32 5.23
CA ARG A 161 7.50 3.47 6.40
C ARG A 161 6.70 2.19 6.44
N VAL A 162 5.48 2.22 5.92
CA VAL A 162 4.60 1.06 5.85
C VAL A 162 4.11 0.91 4.42
N LEU A 163 4.38 -0.26 3.84
CA LEU A 163 3.89 -0.67 2.53
C LEU A 163 3.09 -1.95 2.70
N ASN A 164 1.80 -1.90 2.38
CA ASN A 164 0.92 -3.07 2.44
C ASN A 164 0.40 -3.37 1.03
N LEU A 165 0.75 -4.56 0.53
CA LEU A 165 0.38 -5.10 -0.78
C LEU A 165 -0.19 -6.52 -0.59
N PRO A 166 -1.28 -6.70 0.18
CA PRO A 166 -1.76 -8.00 0.65
C PRO A 166 -2.14 -9.00 -0.45
N SER A 167 -2.30 -8.56 -1.69
CA SER A 167 -2.60 -9.43 -2.85
C SER A 167 -1.35 -9.84 -3.65
N LEU A 168 -0.17 -9.30 -3.32
CA LEU A 168 1.05 -9.48 -4.11
C LEU A 168 1.90 -10.64 -3.58
N ALA A 169 2.13 -11.65 -4.40
CA ALA A 169 3.18 -12.64 -4.19
C ALA A 169 4.51 -12.02 -4.63
N LEU A 170 5.45 -11.80 -3.71
CA LEU A 170 6.65 -10.99 -3.97
C LEU A 170 7.89 -11.87 -4.20
N HIS A 171 8.52 -11.72 -5.36
CA HIS A 171 9.76 -12.41 -5.69
C HIS A 171 10.96 -11.81 -4.95
N MET A 172 11.94 -12.64 -4.59
CA MET A 172 13.16 -12.18 -3.93
C MET A 172 13.99 -11.23 -4.80
N THR A 173 14.04 -11.47 -6.11
CA THR A 173 14.65 -10.57 -7.11
C THR A 173 14.04 -9.17 -7.11
N SER A 174 12.74 -9.03 -6.79
CA SER A 174 12.04 -7.74 -6.68
C SER A 174 12.12 -7.13 -5.28
N LEU A 175 12.13 -7.96 -4.24
CA LEU A 175 12.16 -7.52 -2.84
C LEU A 175 13.43 -6.74 -2.51
N VAL A 176 14.61 -7.20 -2.93
CA VAL A 176 15.86 -6.49 -2.62
C VAL A 176 15.91 -5.09 -3.25
N PRO A 177 15.63 -4.91 -4.57
CA PRO A 177 15.47 -3.58 -5.15
C PRO A 177 14.43 -2.71 -4.43
N LEU A 178 13.29 -3.29 -4.05
CA LEU A 178 12.24 -2.58 -3.32
C LEU A 178 12.77 -2.01 -2.00
N LEU A 179 13.47 -2.81 -1.21
CA LEU A 179 14.06 -2.38 0.06
C LEU A 179 15.20 -1.37 -0.12
N LYS A 180 15.96 -1.44 -1.23
CA LYS A 180 16.98 -0.43 -1.58
C LYS A 180 16.37 0.91 -1.98
N GLY A 181 15.24 0.88 -2.68
CA GLY A 181 14.47 2.07 -3.06
C GLY A 181 13.79 2.71 -1.86
N LEU A 182 13.16 1.90 -1.00
CA LEU A 182 12.38 2.33 0.15
C LEU A 182 13.20 2.25 1.45
N ARG A 183 14.24 3.07 1.55
CA ARG A 183 15.23 3.02 2.66
C ARG A 183 14.65 3.29 4.06
N ARG A 184 13.46 3.88 4.13
CA ARG A 184 12.75 4.16 5.40
C ARG A 184 11.67 3.13 5.71
N LEU A 185 11.51 2.10 4.89
CA LEU A 185 10.50 1.07 5.08
C LEU A 185 10.78 0.30 6.37
N GLU A 186 9.81 0.32 7.28
CA GLU A 186 9.85 -0.33 8.59
C GLU A 186 8.94 -1.57 8.63
N ARG A 187 7.84 -1.56 7.85
CA ARG A 187 6.90 -2.67 7.72
C ARG A 187 6.57 -2.93 6.24
N LEU A 188 6.62 -4.20 5.87
CA LEU A 188 6.14 -4.70 4.59
C LEU A 188 5.09 -5.78 4.84
N GLU A 189 3.95 -5.67 4.17
CA GLU A 189 2.91 -6.69 4.12
C GLU A 189 2.69 -7.10 2.67
N CYS A 190 2.68 -8.41 2.41
CA CYS A 190 2.45 -8.99 1.08
C CYS A 190 1.71 -10.34 1.21
N SER A 191 1.23 -10.91 0.11
CA SER A 191 0.51 -12.19 0.17
C SER A 191 1.46 -13.32 0.56
N SER A 192 2.52 -13.51 -0.22
CA SER A 192 3.55 -14.53 -0.02
C SER A 192 4.92 -14.03 -0.49
N LEU A 193 5.97 -14.79 -0.18
CA LEU A 193 7.29 -14.61 -0.80
C LEU A 193 7.57 -15.79 -1.72
N VAL A 194 8.05 -15.49 -2.92
CA VAL A 194 8.37 -16.49 -3.94
C VAL A 194 9.88 -16.57 -4.10
N GLY A 195 10.41 -17.78 -3.96
CA GLY A 195 11.81 -18.07 -4.23
C GLY A 195 12.05 -18.05 -5.73
N ASP A 196 13.07 -17.32 -6.18
CA ASP A 196 13.52 -17.44 -7.56
C ASP A 196 14.48 -18.65 -7.64
N LEU A 197 14.23 -19.58 -8.56
CA LEU A 197 14.94 -20.87 -8.67
C LEU A 197 16.48 -20.74 -8.78
N ASP A 198 16.98 -19.57 -9.20
CA ASP A 198 18.39 -19.31 -9.46
C ASP A 198 19.10 -18.51 -8.35
N ILE A 199 18.42 -18.17 -7.26
CA ILE A 199 19.02 -17.39 -6.18
C ILE A 199 19.79 -18.30 -5.23
N ASP A 200 21.11 -18.32 -5.40
CA ASP A 200 22.04 -18.90 -4.44
C ASP A 200 22.18 -18.01 -3.18
N ALA A 201 22.05 -18.63 -2.01
CA ALA A 201 22.09 -17.96 -0.72
C ALA A 201 23.44 -17.28 -0.46
N ASP A 202 24.54 -17.92 -0.85
CA ASP A 202 25.89 -17.37 -0.71
C ASP A 202 26.08 -16.14 -1.61
N CYS A 203 25.61 -16.21 -2.87
CA CYS A 203 25.61 -15.08 -3.78
C CYS A 203 24.80 -13.89 -3.23
N MET A 204 23.61 -14.13 -2.68
CA MET A 204 22.78 -13.07 -2.07
C MET A 204 23.45 -12.42 -0.87
N HIS A 205 24.02 -13.24 0.02
CA HIS A 205 24.73 -12.75 1.19
C HIS A 205 25.92 -11.88 0.77
N ALA A 206 26.78 -12.39 -0.12
CA ALA A 206 27.95 -11.66 -0.60
C ALA A 206 27.58 -10.35 -1.32
N ALA A 207 26.50 -10.34 -2.11
CA ALA A 207 26.12 -9.19 -2.90
C ALA A 207 25.37 -8.11 -2.11
N HIS A 208 24.65 -8.47 -1.05
CA HIS A 208 23.66 -7.58 -0.43
C HIS A 208 23.78 -7.41 1.08
N PHE A 209 24.60 -8.19 1.78
CA PHE A 209 24.79 -8.04 3.21
C PHE A 209 25.80 -6.93 3.57
N PRO A 210 25.52 -6.08 4.56
CA PRO A 210 24.21 -5.84 5.15
C PRO A 210 23.35 -4.93 4.24
N LEU A 211 22.09 -5.31 4.03
CA LEU A 211 21.14 -4.50 3.30
C LEU A 211 20.79 -3.29 4.18
N ALA A 212 21.09 -2.08 3.69
CA ALA A 212 20.81 -0.82 4.37
C ALA A 212 19.30 -0.49 4.39
N SER A 213 18.53 -1.36 5.03
CA SER A 213 17.08 -1.32 5.20
C SER A 213 16.72 -1.02 6.66
N ARG A 214 15.50 -0.51 6.87
CA ARG A 214 14.90 -0.34 8.20
C ARG A 214 13.79 -1.36 8.46
N LEU A 215 13.66 -2.38 7.61
CA LEU A 215 12.56 -3.33 7.68
C LEU A 215 12.64 -4.14 8.98
N ARG A 216 11.68 -3.92 9.89
CA ARG A 216 11.60 -4.58 11.19
C ARG A 216 10.52 -5.66 11.24
N LEU A 217 9.47 -5.48 10.44
CA LEU A 217 8.29 -6.35 10.39
C LEU A 217 7.99 -6.75 8.96
N LEU A 218 7.99 -8.06 8.70
CA LEU A 218 7.41 -8.68 7.51
C LEU A 218 6.07 -9.32 7.90
N SER A 219 5.04 -9.15 7.10
CA SER A 219 3.73 -9.78 7.29
C SER A 219 3.30 -10.47 6.01
N LEU A 220 2.96 -11.76 6.12
CA LEU A 220 2.42 -12.55 5.01
C LEU A 220 0.92 -12.78 5.23
N THR A 221 0.09 -12.57 4.21
CA THR A 221 -1.38 -12.66 4.31
C THR A 221 -1.99 -13.85 3.59
N SER A 222 -1.29 -14.46 2.63
CA SER A 222 -1.69 -15.68 1.96
C SER A 222 -0.76 -16.83 2.33
N TYR A 223 -1.34 -18.02 2.36
CA TYR A 223 -0.68 -19.22 2.84
C TYR A 223 -0.92 -20.36 1.86
N ASP A 224 -0.41 -20.23 0.63
CA ASP A 224 -0.47 -21.29 -0.39
C ASP A 224 0.40 -22.48 0.05
N ASP A 225 0.03 -23.72 -0.28
CA ASP A 225 0.64 -24.98 0.20
C ASP A 225 2.17 -25.10 0.01
N GLU A 226 2.79 -24.24 -0.83
CA GLU A 226 4.23 -24.20 -1.11
C GLU A 226 5.03 -23.39 -0.07
N HIS A 227 4.89 -23.73 1.22
CA HIS A 227 5.44 -22.94 2.33
C HIS A 227 6.99 -22.89 2.38
N ASN A 228 7.67 -23.89 1.79
CA ASN A 228 9.13 -24.02 1.88
C ASN A 228 9.87 -22.87 1.18
N ASP A 229 9.36 -22.39 0.05
CA ASP A 229 9.99 -21.31 -0.70
C ASP A 229 9.88 -19.99 0.07
N ALA A 230 8.71 -19.72 0.65
CA ALA A 230 8.52 -18.56 1.52
C ALA A 230 9.45 -18.62 2.74
N PHE A 231 9.65 -19.79 3.34
CA PHE A 231 10.56 -19.97 4.49
C PHE A 231 12.02 -19.70 4.11
N GLY A 232 12.48 -20.23 2.97
CA GLY A 232 13.80 -19.93 2.43
C GLY A 232 13.98 -18.42 2.20
N CYS A 233 12.99 -17.77 1.60
CA CYS A 233 12.99 -16.32 1.39
C CYS A 233 13.08 -15.52 2.71
N ILE A 234 12.32 -15.92 3.74
CA ILE A 234 12.38 -15.28 5.07
C ILE A 234 13.78 -15.44 5.68
N MET A 235 14.38 -16.63 5.59
CA MET A 235 15.72 -16.88 6.11
C MET A 235 16.78 -16.04 5.38
N LEU A 236 16.71 -15.98 4.04
CA LEU A 236 17.57 -15.13 3.22
C LEU A 236 17.39 -13.65 3.56
N LEU A 237 16.15 -13.20 3.74
CA LEU A 237 15.87 -11.82 4.11
C LEU A 237 16.41 -11.49 5.50
N ALA A 238 16.25 -12.38 6.47
CA ALA A 238 16.81 -12.21 7.81
C ALA A 238 18.34 -12.19 7.77
N LEU A 239 18.96 -13.01 6.91
CA LEU A 239 20.39 -12.97 6.68
C LEU A 239 20.82 -11.59 6.16
N VAL A 240 20.24 -11.10 5.06
CA VAL A 240 20.66 -9.82 4.44
C VAL A 240 20.16 -8.58 5.18
N CYS A 241 19.10 -8.65 5.98
CA CYS A 241 18.51 -7.53 6.71
C CYS A 241 18.67 -7.71 8.24
N PRO A 242 19.77 -7.20 8.84
CA PRO A 242 20.07 -7.34 10.26
C PRO A 242 18.95 -6.93 11.23
N VAL A 243 18.17 -5.94 10.82
CA VAL A 243 17.15 -5.27 11.65
C VAL A 243 15.77 -5.94 11.59
N LEU A 244 15.59 -6.96 10.73
CA LEU A 244 14.38 -7.76 10.70
C LEU A 244 14.27 -8.52 12.02
N THR A 245 13.22 -8.24 12.77
CA THR A 245 13.03 -8.77 14.14
C THR A 245 11.71 -9.50 14.30
N HIS A 246 10.72 -9.18 13.45
CA HIS A 246 9.39 -9.75 13.54
C HIS A 246 8.93 -10.28 12.19
N CYS A 247 8.33 -11.46 12.21
CA CYS A 247 7.58 -12.01 11.09
C CYS A 247 6.17 -12.35 11.58
N ARG A 248 5.15 -11.79 10.92
CA ARG A 248 3.76 -12.10 11.19
C ARG A 248 3.33 -13.21 10.23
N MET A 249 2.93 -14.33 10.82
CA MET A 249 2.45 -15.55 10.16
C MET A 249 1.42 -16.25 11.06
N SER A 250 0.59 -17.11 10.49
CA SER A 250 -0.38 -17.92 11.23
C SER A 250 0.32 -18.91 12.19
N TYR A 251 -0.42 -19.40 13.19
CA TYR A 251 0.12 -20.32 14.20
C TYR A 251 0.66 -21.62 13.57
N GLY A 252 -0.07 -22.22 12.63
CA GLY A 252 0.38 -23.44 11.95
C GLY A 252 1.67 -23.25 11.16
N TRP A 253 1.81 -22.10 10.49
CA TRP A 253 3.04 -21.75 9.77
C TRP A 253 4.25 -21.60 10.67
N ARG A 254 4.06 -21.10 11.89
CA ARG A 254 5.15 -20.93 12.85
C ARG A 254 5.83 -22.25 13.21
N GLU A 255 5.06 -23.31 13.44
CA GLU A 255 5.62 -24.63 13.78
C GLU A 255 6.39 -25.23 12.59
N SER A 256 5.82 -25.13 11.38
CA SER A 256 6.48 -25.58 10.14
C SER A 256 7.75 -24.78 9.86
N PHE A 257 7.72 -23.46 10.00
CA PHE A 257 8.88 -22.59 9.83
C PHE A 257 9.98 -22.93 10.84
N ASN A 258 9.65 -23.10 12.13
CA ASN A 258 10.64 -23.48 13.14
C ASN A 258 11.32 -24.82 12.81
N SER A 259 10.53 -25.80 12.35
CA SER A 259 11.06 -27.10 11.92
C SER A 259 11.99 -26.95 10.71
N PHE A 260 11.59 -26.13 9.73
CA PHE A 260 12.40 -25.80 8.56
C PHE A 260 13.72 -25.11 8.93
N VAL A 261 13.67 -24.13 9.84
CA VAL A 261 14.86 -23.43 10.36
C VAL A 261 15.76 -24.41 11.08
N GLN A 262 15.25 -25.29 11.94
CA GLN A 262 16.07 -26.29 12.64
C GLN A 262 16.81 -27.22 11.67
N GLY A 263 16.17 -27.62 10.57
CA GLY A 263 16.79 -28.45 9.54
C GLY A 263 17.84 -27.74 8.69
N THR A 264 17.77 -26.41 8.60
CA THR A 264 18.53 -25.63 7.60
C THR A 264 19.55 -24.67 8.22
N VAL A 265 19.38 -24.26 9.48
CA VAL A 265 20.20 -23.20 10.10
C VAL A 265 21.67 -23.57 10.28
N GLU A 266 22.01 -24.86 10.29
CA GLU A 266 23.40 -25.32 10.41
C GLU A 266 24.14 -25.29 9.05
N THR A 267 23.45 -25.06 7.94
CA THR A 267 24.10 -24.93 6.62
C THR A 267 24.59 -23.50 6.39
N ALA A 268 25.64 -23.35 5.58
CA ALA A 268 26.05 -22.03 5.10
C ALA A 268 25.00 -21.49 4.09
N PRO A 269 24.74 -20.17 4.06
CA PRO A 269 25.30 -19.12 4.92
C PRO A 269 24.51 -18.88 6.22
N TYR A 270 23.45 -19.65 6.49
CA TYR A 270 22.52 -19.40 7.60
C TYR A 270 23.14 -19.55 8.99
N SER A 271 24.14 -20.42 9.13
CA SER A 271 24.88 -20.61 10.37
C SER A 271 25.49 -19.32 10.94
N LEU A 272 25.82 -18.35 10.07
CA LEU A 272 26.32 -17.02 10.45
C LEU A 272 25.28 -16.14 11.16
N CYS A 273 23.99 -16.44 10.98
CA CYS A 273 22.89 -15.67 11.55
C CYS A 273 21.93 -16.53 12.40
N ARG A 274 22.40 -17.70 12.85
CA ARG A 274 21.62 -18.67 13.65
C ARG A 274 20.85 -18.03 14.80
N ASP A 275 21.55 -17.33 15.69
CA ASP A 275 20.93 -16.75 16.89
C ASP A 275 19.81 -15.76 16.51
N ARG A 276 19.98 -15.04 15.40
CA ARG A 276 18.99 -14.09 14.90
C ARG A 276 17.78 -14.80 14.30
N LEU A 277 18.00 -15.84 13.50
CA LEU A 277 16.92 -16.66 12.94
C LEU A 277 16.09 -17.31 14.05
N MET A 278 16.76 -17.81 15.10
CA MET A 278 16.10 -18.37 16.28
C MET A 278 15.41 -17.32 17.16
N ALA A 279 15.87 -16.06 17.12
CA ALA A 279 15.30 -14.95 17.87
C ALA A 279 14.22 -14.16 17.13
N LEU A 280 13.89 -14.52 15.87
CA LEU A 280 12.78 -13.89 15.14
C LEU A 280 11.49 -14.05 15.95
N LYS A 281 10.88 -12.92 16.33
CA LYS A 281 9.67 -12.90 17.14
C LYS A 281 8.45 -13.02 16.24
N TYR A 282 7.52 -13.88 16.65
CA TYR A 282 6.27 -14.09 15.93
C TYR A 282 5.16 -13.29 16.60
N ILE A 283 4.43 -12.52 15.79
CA ILE A 283 3.23 -11.80 16.22
C ILE A 283 2.03 -12.57 15.69
N ASN A 284 1.21 -13.12 16.59
CA ASN A 284 -0.02 -13.83 16.20
C ASN A 284 -1.02 -12.83 15.59
N GLU A 285 -1.80 -13.27 14.60
CA GLU A 285 -2.79 -12.46 13.87
C GLU A 285 -3.93 -11.90 14.74
N GLN A 286 -4.14 -12.42 15.96
CA GLN A 286 -5.26 -12.04 16.84
C GLN A 286 -4.99 -10.85 17.77
N GLN A 287 -3.95 -10.05 17.53
CA GLN A 287 -3.64 -8.80 18.27
C GLN A 287 -3.35 -7.63 17.32
#